data_AF-A0A4S8LTH6-F1
#
_entry.id   AF-A0A4S8LTH6-F1
#
_cell.length_a   1.000
_cell.length_b   1.000
_cell.length_c   1.000
_cell.angle_alpha   90.00
_cell.angle_beta   90.00
_cell.angle_gamma   90.00
#
_symmetry.space_group_name_H-M   'P 1'
#
loop_
_entity.id
_entity.type
_entity.pdbx_description
1 polymer ?
#
loop_
_entity_poly.entity_id
_entity_poly.type
_entity_poly.pdbx_seq_one_letter_code
_entity_poly.pdbx_strand_id
1 'polypeptide(L)' 'MVIRDVQTRWNYTHAMIRRARLLREAIDEWIHVHKDLRDLTLSNSDWKRLEQLETVLDVREWTVSFQLFD' A
#
# COMPACT_ATOMS: atom_id res chain seq x y z
N MET A 1 0.74 19.06 20.83
CA MET A 1 1.04 17.78 20.13
C MET A 1 0.63 17.94 18.68
N VAL A 2 1.58 18.17 17.77
CA VAL A 2 1.27 18.29 16.33
C VAL A 2 1.14 16.88 15.79
N ILE A 3 -0.07 16.47 15.44
CA ILE A 3 -0.31 15.22 14.73
C ILE A 3 0.36 15.37 13.35
N ARG A 4 1.44 14.61 13.11
CA ARG A 4 2.11 14.57 11.81
C ARG A 4 1.23 13.77 10.83
N ASP A 5 0.17 14.41 10.34
CA ASP A 5 -0.87 13.79 9.49
C ASP A 5 -0.29 13.08 8.25
N VAL A 6 0.84 13.59 7.72
CA VAL A 6 1.56 12.99 6.59
C VAL A 6 2.17 11.62 6.94
N GLN A 7 2.78 11.46 8.11
CA GLN A 7 3.37 10.18 8.52
C GLN A 7 2.28 9.13 8.77
N THR A 8 1.19 9.48 9.43
CA THR A 8 0.09 8.54 9.69
C THR A 8 -0.58 8.10 8.38
N ARG A 9 -0.92 9.02 7.48
CA ARG A 9 -1.58 8.67 6.21
C ARG A 9 -0.74 7.75 5.34
N TRP A 10 0.54 8.07 5.13
CA TRP A 10 1.42 7.26 4.28
C TRP A 10 1.72 5.90 4.92
N ASN A 11 1.80 5.82 6.24
CA ASN A 11 1.94 4.54 6.96
C ASN A 11 0.69 3.66 6.82
N TYR A 12 -0.52 4.25 6.89
CA TYR A 12 -1.75 3.50 6.66
C TYR A 12 -1.89 3.05 5.20
N THR A 13 -1.52 3.89 4.23
CA THR A 13 -1.50 3.50 2.81
C THR A 13 -0.51 2.36 2.57
N HIS A 14 0.71 2.44 3.09
CA HIS A 14 1.69 1.36 3.01
C HIS A 14 1.16 0.06 3.64
N ALA A 15 0.60 0.14 4.85
CA ALA A 15 0.01 -1.02 5.53
C ALA A 15 -1.17 -1.62 4.75
N MET A 16 -2.01 -0.78 4.14
CA MET A 16 -3.13 -1.22 3.31
C MET A 16 -2.65 -1.95 2.06
N ILE A 17 -1.66 -1.40 1.35
CA ILE A 17 -1.07 -2.02 0.16
C ILE A 17 -0.46 -3.38 0.51
N ARG A 18 0.35 -3.43 1.58
CA ARG A 18 0.97 -4.67 2.06
C ARG A 18 -0.07 -5.73 2.39
N ARG A 19 -1.15 -5.34 3.06
CA ARG A 19 -2.25 -6.25 3.42
C ARG A 19 -3.06 -6.69 2.20
N ALA A 20 -3.32 -5.80 1.25
CA ALA A 20 -4.02 -6.13 0.01
C ALA A 20 -3.22 -7.13 -0.82
N ARG A 21 -1.89 -6.97 -0.92
CA ARG A 21 -1.01 -7.93 -1.60
C ARG A 21 -1.02 -9.32 -0.97
N LEU A 22 -0.98 -9.40 0.36
CA LEU A 22 -1.10 -10.67 1.08
C LEU A 22 -2.44 -11.36 0.81
N LEU A 23 -3.51 -10.59 0.65
CA LEU A 23 -4.88 -11.08 0.45
C LEU A 23 -5.30 -11.12 -1.02
N ARG A 24 -4.36 -11.02 -1.97
CA ARG A 24 -4.66 -10.89 -3.40
C ARG A 24 -5.63 -11.96 -3.90
N GLU A 25 -5.35 -13.23 -3.62
CA GLU A 25 -6.19 -14.35 -4.07
C GLU A 25 -7.63 -14.26 -3.51
N ALA A 26 -7.76 -13.92 -2.22
CA ALA A 26 -9.06 -13.74 -1.57
C ALA A 26 -9.82 -12.53 -2.13
N ILE A 27 -9.12 -11.45 -2.48
CA ILE A 27 -9.71 -10.27 -3.12
C ILE A 27 -10.21 -10.61 -4.53
N ASP A 28 -9.39 -11.31 -5.32
CA ASP A 28 -9.74 -11.73 -6.68
C ASP A 28 -10.96 -12.68 -6.66
N GLU A 29 -11.00 -13.63 -5.72
CA GLU A 29 -12.16 -14.51 -5.48
C GLU A 29 -13.40 -13.71 -5.03
N TRP A 30 -13.25 -12.76 -4.11
CA TRP A 30 -14.34 -11.93 -3.61
C TRP A 30 -15.01 -11.13 -4.75
N ILE A 31 -14.20 -10.50 -5.62
CA ILE A 31 -14.68 -9.75 -6.78
C ILE A 31 -15.32 -10.68 -7.82
N HIS A 32 -14.82 -11.91 -7.96
CA HIS A 32 -15.42 -12.90 -8.85
C HIS A 32 -16.87 -13.23 -8.45
N VAL A 33 -17.11 -13.40 -7.14
CA VAL A 33 -18.44 -13.67 -6.55
C VAL A 33 -19.35 -12.44 -6.64
N HIS A 34 -18.83 -11.25 -6.34
CA HIS A 34 -19.59 -10.00 -6.27
C HIS A 34 -19.48 -9.24 -7.60
N LYS A 35 -20.37 -9.57 -8.55
CA LYS A 35 -20.33 -9.05 -9.92
C LYS A 35 -20.40 -7.52 -10.03
N ASP A 36 -21.03 -6.87 -9.06
CA ASP A 36 -21.11 -5.42 -8.91
C ASP A 36 -19.76 -4.75 -8.65
N LEU A 37 -18.77 -5.51 -8.17
CA LEU A 37 -17.41 -5.01 -7.89
C LEU A 37 -16.43 -5.26 -9.03
N ARG A 38 -16.86 -5.84 -10.16
CA ARG A 38 -15.96 -6.20 -11.27
C ARG A 38 -15.20 -5.01 -11.86
N ASP A 39 -15.80 -3.82 -11.83
CA ASP A 39 -15.14 -2.59 -12.29
C ASP A 39 -13.97 -2.17 -11.40
N LEU A 40 -13.85 -2.74 -10.19
CA LEU A 40 -12.75 -2.53 -9.25
C LEU A 40 -11.66 -3.60 -9.36
N THR A 41 -11.77 -4.54 -10.31
CA THR A 41 -10.76 -5.58 -10.52
C THR A 41 -9.41 -4.96 -10.85
N LEU A 42 -8.39 -5.33 -10.08
CA LEU A 42 -7.02 -4.91 -10.36
C LEU A 42 -6.38 -5.84 -11.39
N SER A 43 -5.83 -5.25 -12.45
CA SER A 43 -5.04 -5.99 -13.41
C SER A 43 -3.69 -6.43 -12.82
N ASN A 44 -3.01 -7.36 -13.49
CA ASN A 44 -1.63 -7.73 -13.11
C ASN A 44 -0.69 -6.52 -13.09
N SER A 45 -0.87 -5.56 -13.99
CA SER A 45 -0.11 -4.31 -14.01
C SER A 45 -0.41 -3.43 -12.81
N ASP A 46 -1.66 -3.38 -12.34
CA ASP A 46 -2.04 -2.60 -11.16
C ASP A 46 -1.42 -3.21 -9.89
N TRP A 47 -1.47 -4.54 -9.76
CA TRP A 47 -0.78 -5.25 -8.68
C TRP A 47 0.72 -5.00 -8.66
N LYS A 48 1.37 -5.00 -9.83
CA LYS A 48 2.80 -4.66 -9.96
C LYS A 48 3.07 -3.21 -9.58
N ARG A 49 2.16 -2.30 -9.92
CA ARG A 49 2.27 -0.89 -9.52
C ARG A 49 2.11 -0.70 -8.02
N LEU A 50 1.21 -1.45 -7.39
CA LEU A 50 1.06 -1.47 -5.93
C LEU A 50 2.33 -1.95 -5.23
N GLU A 51 3.00 -2.97 -5.76
CA GLU A 51 4.32 -3.41 -5.28
C GLU A 51 5.37 -2.29 -5.35
N GLN A 52 5.45 -1.59 -6.48
CA GLN A 52 6.38 -0.47 -6.63
C GLN A 52 6.07 0.66 -5.64
N LEU A 53 4.78 0.96 -5.43
CA LEU A 53 4.34 1.96 -4.46
C LEU A 53 4.65 1.54 -3.02
N GLU A 54 4.50 0.26 -2.67
CA GLU A 54 4.91 -0.26 -1.37
C GLU A 54 6.39 0.02 -1.11
N THR A 55 7.27 -0.27 -2.09
CA THR A 55 8.71 0.03 -1.98
C THR A 55 9.00 1.50 -1.79
N VAL A 56 8.31 2.40 -2.50
CA VAL A 56 8.49 3.85 -2.35
C VAL A 56 7.99 4.35 -0.98
N LEU A 57 6.91 3.76 -0.48
CA LEU A 57 6.29 4.14 0.79
C LEU A 57 6.96 3.47 2.01
N ASP A 58 7.84 2.49 1.81
CA ASP A 58 8.66 1.93 2.87
C ASP A 58 9.80 2.90 3.24
N VAL A 59 9.44 4.01 3.88
CA VAL A 59 10.35 5.10 4.28
C VAL A 59 11.16 4.75 5.53
N ARG A 60 11.10 3.49 6.01
CA ARG A 60 11.76 3.06 7.25
C ARG A 60 13.29 3.18 7.24
N GLU A 61 13.92 3.45 6.10
CA GLU A 61 15.37 3.73 6.05
C GLU A 61 15.75 5.20 5.79
N TRP A 62 14.89 6.02 5.19
CA TRP A 62 15.28 7.39 4.83
C TRP A 62 15.36 8.35 6.03
N THR A 63 14.71 8.01 7.14
CA THR A 63 14.68 8.88 8.32
C THR A 63 15.90 8.66 9.23
N VAL A 64 16.52 7.47 9.20
CA VAL A 64 17.72 7.20 10.01
C VAL A 64 18.98 7.79 9.36
N SER A 65 19.03 7.87 8.02
CA SER A 65 20.16 8.49 7.31
C SER A 65 20.18 10.02 7.39
N PHE A 66 19.03 10.68 7.58
CA PHE A 66 18.97 12.15 7.68
C PHE A 66 19.17 12.67 9.11
N GLN A 67 19.11 11.82 10.14
CA GLN A 67 19.38 12.19 11.54
C GLN A 67 20.83 11.92 11.97
N LEU A 68 21.69 11.41 11.07
CA LEU A 68 23.12 11.20 11.30
C LEU A 68 24.00 12.25 10.59
N PHE A 69 23.40 13.23 9.92
CA PHE A 69 24.08 14.33 9.23
C PHE A 69 23.51 15.72 9.60
N ASP A 70 23.11 15.90 10.86
CA ASP A 70 22.97 17.21 11.53
C ASP A 70 23.40 17.09 13.00
#